data_AF-A0A7S0EX48-F1
#
_entry.id   AF-A0A7S0EX48-F1
#
_cell.length_a   1.000
_cell.length_b   1.000
_cell.length_c   1.000
_cell.angle_alpha   90.00
_cell.angle_beta   90.00
_cell.angle_gamma   90.00
#
_symmetry.space_group_name_H-M   'P 1'
#
loop_
_entity.id
_entity.type
_entity.pdbx_description
1 polymer ?
#
loop_
_entity_poly.entity_id
_entity_poly.type
_entity_poly.pdbx_seq_one_letter_code
_entity_poly.pdbx_strand_id
1 'polypeptide(L)'
;FFSGPVYTHRAMQSLDFYMRLDVDSFFIAPLPIDPIRHLADNHQSYGYLATGREERKFVVGLWETFMEAASKLELRNLDAVGSQEAWGRTFFYTNFEVSAMTVWRSQQYLSIYSALDESGGFFRHRWGDGPVHYLAVRAMLDESQVVRFSSIPYWHQTLVVSE
;
A
#
# COMPACT_ATOMS: atom_id res chain seq x y z
N PHE A 1 7.83 -1.55 10.02
CA PHE A 1 7.09 -0.43 10.67
C PHE A 1 5.97 0.09 9.78
N PHE A 2 6.27 0.59 8.58
CA PHE A 2 5.22 1.08 7.67
C PHE A 2 4.31 -0.03 7.13
N SER A 3 4.79 -1.27 7.04
CA SER A 3 3.95 -2.43 6.66
C SER A 3 2.92 -2.88 7.71
N GLY A 4 2.81 -2.24 8.87
CA GLY A 4 1.90 -2.73 9.93
C GLY A 4 1.86 -1.90 11.22
N PRO A 5 2.93 -1.86 12.03
CA PRO A 5 2.89 -1.29 13.38
C PRO A 5 2.43 0.17 13.47
N VAL A 6 2.64 0.97 12.42
CA VAL A 6 2.20 2.38 12.40
C VAL A 6 0.67 2.50 12.57
N TYR A 7 -0.11 1.55 12.04
CA TYR A 7 -1.57 1.67 11.96
C TYR A 7 -2.29 1.43 13.29
N THR A 8 -1.63 0.76 14.22
CA THR A 8 -2.10 0.49 15.59
C THR A 8 -1.52 1.47 16.61
N HIS A 9 -0.62 2.37 16.19
CA HIS A 9 -0.01 3.36 17.06
C HIS A 9 -1.07 4.31 17.65
N ARG A 10 -0.92 4.67 18.93
CA ARG A 10 -1.89 5.50 19.67
C ARG A 10 -2.22 6.81 18.97
N ALA A 11 -1.21 7.47 18.40
CA ALA A 11 -1.38 8.74 17.68
C ALA A 11 -2.29 8.62 16.44
N MET A 12 -2.46 7.41 15.91
CA MET A 12 -3.27 7.17 14.72
C MET A 12 -4.73 6.84 15.07
N GLN A 13 -5.03 6.43 16.32
CA GLN A 13 -6.31 5.78 16.68
C GLN A 13 -7.56 6.60 16.34
N SER A 14 -7.48 7.93 16.43
CA SER A 14 -8.62 8.82 16.13
C SER A 14 -8.73 9.21 14.65
N LEU A 15 -7.87 8.69 13.77
CA LEU A 15 -7.86 9.05 12.36
C LEU A 15 -8.62 8.01 11.53
N ASP A 16 -9.48 8.50 10.64
CA ASP A 16 -10.18 7.70 9.63
C ASP A 16 -9.34 7.54 8.36
N PHE A 17 -8.53 8.54 8.04
CA PHE A 17 -7.63 8.56 6.89
C PHE A 17 -6.19 8.83 7.31
N TYR A 18 -5.26 8.27 6.55
CA TYR A 18 -3.83 8.47 6.68
C TYR A 18 -3.27 8.88 5.33
N MET A 19 -2.49 9.97 5.31
CA MET A 19 -1.70 10.39 4.17
C MET A 19 -0.22 10.36 4.56
N ARG A 20 0.56 9.51 3.90
CA ARG A 20 2.01 9.45 4.06
C ARG A 20 2.67 10.52 3.20
N LEU A 21 3.64 11.21 3.80
CA LEU A 21 4.58 12.07 3.11
C LEU A 21 5.96 11.81 3.72
N ASP A 22 6.89 11.30 2.93
CA ASP A 22 8.27 11.10 3.39
C ASP A 22 9.00 12.45 3.53
N VAL A 23 10.11 12.46 4.27
CA VAL A 23 10.85 13.68 4.61
C VAL A 23 11.47 14.39 3.39
N ASP A 24 11.64 13.66 2.29
CA ASP A 24 12.15 14.12 1.00
C ASP A 24 11.05 14.13 -0.09
N SER A 25 9.78 14.18 0.34
CA SER A 25 8.61 14.33 -0.53
C SER A 25 8.13 15.78 -0.59
N PHE A 26 7.84 16.28 -1.79
CA PHE A 26 7.47 17.66 -2.00
C PHE A 26 6.25 17.78 -2.93
N PHE A 27 5.27 18.59 -2.53
CA PHE A 27 4.30 19.13 -3.48
C PHE A 27 4.92 20.34 -4.18
N ILE A 28 5.05 20.27 -5.50
CA ILE A 28 5.79 21.27 -6.29
C ILE A 28 4.87 22.36 -6.89
N ALA A 29 3.56 22.24 -6.70
CA ALA A 29 2.56 23.25 -7.01
C ALA A 29 1.35 23.07 -6.06
N PRO A 30 0.43 24.06 -5.99
CA PRO A 30 -0.81 23.90 -5.23
C PRO A 30 -1.58 22.65 -5.63
N LEU A 31 -2.15 21.96 -4.66
CA LEU A 31 -2.92 20.74 -4.92
C LEU A 31 -4.22 21.09 -5.66
N PRO A 32 -4.47 20.53 -6.86
CA PRO A 32 -5.73 20.76 -7.57
C PRO A 32 -6.90 20.03 -6.92
N ILE A 33 -6.61 19.04 -6.07
CA ILE A 33 -7.58 18.22 -5.36
C ILE A 33 -7.10 17.92 -3.94
N ASP A 34 -8.02 17.87 -2.98
CA ASP A 34 -7.76 17.31 -1.65
C ASP A 34 -7.86 15.78 -1.76
N PRO A 35 -6.75 15.03 -1.63
CA PRO A 35 -6.76 13.57 -1.82
C PRO A 35 -7.56 12.84 -0.75
N ILE A 36 -7.60 13.34 0.49
CA ILE A 36 -8.35 12.71 1.58
C ILE A 36 -9.85 12.89 1.33
N ARG A 37 -10.25 14.13 1.00
CA ARG A 37 -11.64 14.42 0.67
C ARG A 37 -12.11 13.66 -0.58
N HIS A 38 -11.26 13.54 -1.61
CA HIS A 38 -11.59 12.76 -2.79
C HIS A 38 -11.92 11.31 -2.44
N LEU A 39 -11.10 10.66 -1.59
CA LEU A 39 -11.38 9.30 -1.16
C LEU A 39 -12.71 9.21 -0.42
N ALA A 40 -12.95 10.11 0.52
CA ALA A 40 -14.17 10.14 1.32
C ALA A 40 -15.43 10.34 0.46
N ASP A 41 -15.43 11.35 -0.41
CA ASP A 41 -16.57 11.74 -1.25
C ASP A 41 -16.90 10.67 -2.32
N ASN A 42 -15.91 9.86 -2.73
CA ASN A 42 -16.07 8.81 -3.75
C ASN A 42 -16.09 7.38 -3.16
N HIS A 43 -16.16 7.23 -1.84
CA HIS A 43 -16.12 5.93 -1.16
C HIS A 43 -14.90 5.06 -1.52
N GLN A 44 -13.76 5.69 -1.81
CA GLN A 44 -12.50 5.04 -2.09
C GLN A 44 -11.69 4.85 -0.81
N SER A 45 -10.83 3.83 -0.81
CA SER A 45 -10.09 3.40 0.38
C SER A 45 -8.57 3.50 0.22
N TYR A 46 -8.05 3.60 -1.01
CA TYR A 46 -6.62 3.73 -1.25
C TYR A 46 -6.32 4.59 -2.48
N GLY A 47 -5.33 5.46 -2.34
CA GLY A 47 -4.90 6.39 -3.37
C GLY A 47 -3.37 6.46 -3.46
N TYR A 48 -2.85 6.44 -4.68
CA TYR A 48 -1.41 6.46 -4.96
C TYR A 48 -1.08 7.34 -6.17
N LEU A 49 0.19 7.71 -6.33
CA LEU A 49 0.65 8.49 -7.49
C LEU A 49 1.30 7.61 -8.55
N ALA A 50 2.19 6.71 -8.10
CA ALA A 50 3.02 5.91 -8.97
C ALA A 50 3.16 4.48 -8.48
N THR A 51 3.42 3.59 -9.43
CA THR A 51 3.84 2.21 -9.19
C THR A 51 5.24 2.00 -9.73
N GLY A 52 6.00 1.11 -9.11
CA GLY A 52 7.30 0.69 -9.56
C GLY A 52 7.41 -0.83 -9.68
N ARG A 53 8.61 -1.29 -10.01
CA ARG A 53 8.95 -2.71 -10.04
C ARG A 53 10.15 -2.97 -9.15
N GLU A 54 9.98 -3.84 -8.16
CA GLU A 54 11.01 -4.11 -7.16
C GLU A 54 12.08 -5.07 -7.70
N GLU A 55 13.31 -4.97 -7.20
CA GLU A 55 14.36 -5.92 -7.52
C GLU A 55 14.04 -7.30 -6.95
N ARG A 56 14.29 -8.36 -7.73
CA ARG A 56 13.90 -9.73 -7.37
C ARG A 56 14.49 -10.18 -6.03
N LYS A 57 15.72 -9.77 -5.71
CA LYS A 57 16.40 -10.10 -4.46
C LYS A 57 15.70 -9.56 -3.21
N PHE A 58 14.85 -8.53 -3.34
CA PHE A 58 14.16 -7.87 -2.23
C PHE A 58 12.74 -8.36 -1.97
N VAL A 59 12.26 -9.31 -2.78
CA VAL A 59 10.90 -9.88 -2.67
C VAL A 59 10.92 -11.40 -2.69
N VAL A 60 12.08 -12.00 -2.39
CA VAL A 60 12.23 -13.45 -2.30
C VAL A 60 11.28 -13.99 -1.24
N GLY A 61 10.40 -14.92 -1.62
CA GLY A 61 9.42 -15.55 -0.74
C GLY A 61 8.21 -14.67 -0.37
N LEU A 62 8.18 -13.39 -0.77
CA LEU A 62 7.12 -12.48 -0.33
C LEU A 62 5.75 -12.91 -0.85
N TRP A 63 5.64 -13.20 -2.14
CA TRP A 63 4.36 -13.59 -2.75
C TRP A 63 3.86 -14.91 -2.18
N GLU A 64 4.75 -15.89 -2.02
CA GLU A 64 4.42 -17.21 -1.49
C GLU A 64 3.90 -17.11 -0.05
N THR A 65 4.63 -16.40 0.83
CA THR A 65 4.21 -16.19 2.22
C THR A 65 2.91 -15.38 2.30
N PHE A 66 2.76 -14.35 1.45
CA PHE A 66 1.52 -13.57 1.38
C PHE A 66 0.34 -14.45 0.98
N MET A 67 0.45 -15.23 -0.09
CA MET A 67 -0.65 -16.08 -0.58
C MET A 67 -0.99 -17.21 0.38
N GLU A 68 0.00 -17.78 1.06
CA GLU A 68 -0.24 -18.79 2.10
C GLU A 68 -1.05 -18.22 3.28
N ALA A 69 -0.77 -16.98 3.70
CA ALA A 69 -1.53 -16.30 4.74
C ALA A 69 -2.93 -15.87 4.23
N ALA A 70 -2.97 -15.26 3.04
CA ALA A 70 -4.18 -14.69 2.45
C ALA A 70 -5.24 -15.75 2.08
N SER A 71 -4.82 -16.93 1.60
CA SER A 71 -5.73 -18.02 1.24
C SER A 71 -6.48 -18.63 2.42
N LYS A 72 -6.06 -18.34 3.66
CA LYS A 72 -6.73 -18.76 4.90
C LYS A 72 -7.82 -17.78 5.35
N LEU A 73 -8.01 -16.68 4.61
CA LEU A 73 -8.88 -15.57 4.96
C LEU A 73 -9.96 -15.36 3.89
N GLU A 74 -11.11 -14.81 4.30
CA GLU A 74 -12.12 -14.32 3.38
C GLU A 74 -11.74 -12.91 2.90
N LEU A 75 -11.15 -12.85 1.70
CA LEU A 75 -10.75 -11.61 1.03
C LEU A 75 -11.62 -11.39 -0.21
N ARG A 76 -11.93 -10.12 -0.49
CA ARG A 76 -12.83 -9.75 -1.59
C ARG A 76 -12.28 -10.14 -2.96
N ASN A 77 -10.98 -9.92 -3.18
CA ASN A 77 -10.35 -9.96 -4.50
C ASN A 77 -9.03 -10.74 -4.51
N LEU A 78 -8.93 -11.86 -3.76
CA LEU A 78 -7.70 -12.65 -3.73
C LEU A 78 -7.26 -13.11 -5.13
N ASP A 79 -8.21 -13.50 -5.98
CA ASP A 79 -7.92 -13.90 -7.37
C ASP A 79 -7.29 -12.77 -8.19
N ALA A 80 -7.59 -11.50 -7.87
CA ALA A 80 -7.01 -10.35 -8.54
C ALA A 80 -5.52 -10.14 -8.24
N VAL A 81 -4.96 -10.84 -7.24
CA VAL A 81 -3.50 -10.86 -7.00
C VAL A 81 -2.77 -11.60 -8.12
N GLY A 82 -3.38 -12.66 -8.67
CA GLY A 82 -2.80 -13.49 -9.72
C GLY A 82 -1.56 -14.27 -9.28
N SER A 83 -0.89 -14.93 -10.24
CA SER A 83 0.35 -15.67 -9.99
C SER A 83 1.53 -14.75 -9.63
N GLN A 84 2.62 -15.32 -9.13
CA GLN A 84 3.84 -14.56 -8.84
C GLN A 84 4.39 -13.86 -10.10
N GLU A 85 4.31 -14.51 -11.26
CA GLU A 85 4.69 -13.94 -12.55
C GLU A 85 3.78 -12.79 -12.94
N ALA A 86 2.47 -12.95 -12.75
CA ALA A 86 1.47 -11.93 -13.06
C ALA A 86 1.60 -10.69 -12.15
N TRP A 87 1.85 -10.88 -10.86
CA TRP A 87 2.17 -9.78 -9.93
C TRP A 87 3.39 -8.98 -10.40
N GLY A 88 4.39 -9.67 -10.94
CA GLY A 88 5.50 -9.04 -11.64
C GLY A 88 6.44 -8.22 -10.73
N ARG A 89 6.30 -8.32 -9.40
CA ARG A 89 7.01 -7.54 -8.37
C ARG A 89 6.61 -6.06 -8.35
N THR A 90 5.37 -5.77 -8.71
CA THR A 90 4.83 -4.41 -8.71
C THR A 90 4.67 -3.92 -7.27
N PHE A 91 5.00 -2.65 -7.04
CA PHE A 91 4.81 -1.99 -5.75
C PHE A 91 4.22 -0.59 -5.93
N PHE A 92 3.54 -0.07 -4.91
CA PHE A 92 3.19 1.35 -4.85
C PHE A 92 4.37 2.16 -4.31
N TYR A 93 4.67 3.32 -4.91
CA TYR A 93 5.61 4.27 -4.31
C TYR A 93 4.99 4.89 -3.05
N THR A 94 5.13 4.21 -1.92
CA THR A 94 4.46 4.54 -0.64
C THR A 94 5.03 5.76 0.06
N ASN A 95 6.09 6.38 -0.47
CA ASN A 95 6.51 7.73 -0.04
C ASN A 95 5.39 8.77 -0.21
N PHE A 96 4.42 8.50 -1.09
CA PHE A 96 3.08 9.06 -1.03
C PHE A 96 2.05 7.93 -1.08
N GLU A 97 1.19 7.88 -0.07
CA GLU A 97 -0.06 7.11 -0.12
C GLU A 97 -1.13 7.85 0.67
N VAL A 98 -2.38 7.78 0.22
CA VAL A 98 -3.53 8.19 1.03
C VAL A 98 -4.45 6.99 1.17
N SER A 99 -4.95 6.73 2.37
CA SER A 99 -5.71 5.51 2.61
C SER A 99 -6.67 5.65 3.77
N ALA A 100 -7.78 4.91 3.69
CA ALA A 100 -8.67 4.72 4.82
C ALA A 100 -8.00 3.77 5.84
N MET A 101 -7.96 4.18 7.10
CA MET A 101 -7.34 3.41 8.18
C MET A 101 -8.03 2.08 8.43
N THR A 102 -9.28 1.94 8.01
CA THR A 102 -10.05 0.69 8.09
C THR A 102 -9.42 -0.45 7.29
N VAL A 103 -8.71 -0.14 6.19
CA VAL A 103 -7.97 -1.15 5.40
C VAL A 103 -6.92 -1.82 6.28
N TRP A 104 -6.05 -1.01 6.89
CA TRP A 104 -4.89 -1.48 7.65
C TRP A 104 -5.21 -1.97 9.06
N ARG A 105 -6.36 -1.58 9.60
CA ARG A 105 -6.86 -2.06 10.90
C ARG A 105 -7.75 -3.29 10.79
N SER A 106 -8.10 -3.69 9.58
CA SER A 106 -8.91 -4.89 9.36
C SER A 106 -8.19 -6.12 9.92
N GLN A 107 -8.97 -7.05 10.46
CA GLN A 107 -8.42 -8.32 10.94
C GLN A 107 -7.71 -9.06 9.81
N GLN A 108 -8.22 -8.95 8.58
CA GLN A 108 -7.62 -9.53 7.39
C GLN A 108 -6.18 -9.05 7.17
N TYR A 109 -5.96 -7.73 7.10
CA TYR A 109 -4.63 -7.18 6.90
C TYR A 109 -3.69 -7.48 8.07
N LEU A 110 -4.17 -7.33 9.31
CA LEU A 110 -3.36 -7.62 10.49
C LEU A 110 -2.93 -9.08 10.56
N SER A 111 -3.79 -10.03 10.19
CA SER A 111 -3.44 -11.45 10.09
C SER A 111 -2.38 -11.71 9.02
N ILE A 112 -2.51 -11.09 7.84
CA ILE A 112 -1.49 -11.19 6.78
C ILE A 112 -0.16 -10.59 7.26
N TYR A 113 -0.19 -9.40 7.84
CA TYR A 113 1.00 -8.75 8.39
C TYR A 113 1.69 -9.62 9.43
N SER A 114 0.96 -10.22 10.38
CA SER A 114 1.53 -11.09 11.42
C SER A 114 2.28 -12.26 10.81
N ALA A 115 1.67 -12.93 9.81
CA ALA A 115 2.33 -14.04 9.12
C ALA A 115 3.60 -13.61 8.37
N LEU A 116 3.58 -12.44 7.72
CA LEU A 116 4.76 -11.89 7.06
C LEU A 116 5.86 -11.53 8.08
N ASP A 117 5.51 -10.96 9.22
CA ASP A 117 6.45 -10.57 10.28
C ASP A 117 7.09 -11.80 10.94
N GLU A 118 6.26 -12.80 11.30
CA GLU A 118 6.69 -14.06 11.90
C GLU A 118 7.61 -14.88 10.98
N SER A 119 7.44 -14.79 9.65
CA SER A 119 8.33 -15.44 8.67
C SER A 119 9.78 -14.92 8.72
N GLY A 120 9.98 -13.71 9.26
CA GLY A 120 11.27 -13.01 9.27
C GLY A 120 11.71 -12.43 7.92
N GLY A 121 10.85 -12.45 6.90
CA GLY A 121 11.19 -11.98 5.55
C GLY A 121 11.57 -10.50 5.48
N PHE A 122 10.98 -9.64 6.32
CA PHE A 122 11.37 -8.23 6.44
C PHE A 122 12.86 -8.05 6.77
N PHE A 123 13.40 -8.87 7.69
CA PHE A 123 14.79 -8.79 8.11
C PHE A 123 15.75 -9.56 7.20
N ARG A 124 15.32 -10.72 6.67
CA ARG A 124 16.17 -11.60 5.86
C ARG A 124 16.29 -11.16 4.41
N HIS A 125 15.23 -10.57 3.86
CA HIS A 125 15.09 -10.33 2.43
C HIS A 125 14.78 -8.87 2.07
N ARG A 126 14.70 -7.96 3.06
CA ARG A 126 14.41 -6.54 2.84
C ARG A 126 13.08 -6.31 2.11
N TRP A 127 12.04 -7.05 2.51
CA TRP A 127 10.69 -6.80 2.02
C TRP A 127 10.28 -5.37 2.35
N GLY A 128 9.96 -4.58 1.32
CA GLY A 128 9.46 -3.21 1.48
C GLY A 128 7.97 -3.20 1.82
N ASP A 129 7.49 -2.10 2.41
CA ASP A 129 6.06 -1.84 2.62
C ASP A 129 5.32 -1.65 1.28
N GLY A 130 5.92 -1.00 0.28
CA GLY A 130 5.33 -0.82 -1.05
C GLY A 130 4.80 -2.11 -1.71
N PRO A 131 5.60 -3.19 -1.86
CA PRO A 131 5.10 -4.43 -2.44
C PRO A 131 4.09 -5.15 -1.52
N VAL A 132 4.22 -5.03 -0.19
CA VAL A 132 3.25 -5.59 0.76
C VAL A 132 1.89 -4.88 0.62
N HIS A 133 1.87 -3.55 0.57
CA HIS A 133 0.67 -2.75 0.39
C HIS A 133 0.03 -3.03 -0.98
N TYR A 134 0.85 -3.19 -2.02
CA TYR A 134 0.35 -3.56 -3.35
C TYR A 134 -0.43 -4.88 -3.31
N LEU A 135 0.15 -5.93 -2.74
CA LEU A 135 -0.51 -7.23 -2.62
C LEU A 135 -1.77 -7.14 -1.75
N ALA A 136 -1.70 -6.47 -0.60
CA ALA A 136 -2.83 -6.31 0.31
C ALA A 136 -4.00 -5.55 -0.34
N VAL A 137 -3.74 -4.40 -0.96
CA VAL A 137 -4.76 -3.59 -1.65
C VAL A 137 -5.41 -4.41 -2.77
N ARG A 138 -4.62 -5.13 -3.57
CA ARG A 138 -5.13 -5.98 -4.65
C ARG A 138 -6.00 -7.12 -4.15
N ALA A 139 -5.64 -7.72 -3.01
CA ALA A 139 -6.40 -8.82 -2.44
C ALA A 139 -7.69 -8.37 -1.73
N MET A 140 -7.71 -7.15 -1.18
CA MET A 140 -8.74 -6.71 -0.24
C MET A 140 -9.74 -5.70 -0.80
N LEU A 141 -9.36 -4.91 -1.81
CA LEU A 141 -10.15 -3.79 -2.31
C LEU A 141 -10.60 -4.03 -3.75
N ASP A 142 -11.80 -3.57 -4.08
CA ASP A 142 -12.30 -3.52 -5.46
C ASP A 142 -11.56 -2.44 -6.25
N GLU A 143 -11.45 -2.60 -7.58
CA GLU A 143 -10.79 -1.60 -8.44
C GLU A 143 -11.42 -0.21 -8.29
N SER A 144 -12.74 -0.14 -8.05
CA SER A 144 -13.46 1.13 -7.81
C SER A 144 -13.07 1.83 -6.52
N GLN A 145 -12.49 1.11 -5.55
CA GLN A 145 -12.05 1.66 -4.26
C GLN A 145 -10.60 2.17 -4.30
N VAL A 146 -9.91 2.01 -5.43
CA VAL A 146 -8.51 2.37 -5.61
C VAL A 146 -8.39 3.46 -6.67
N VAL A 147 -7.67 4.54 -6.37
CA VAL A 147 -7.46 5.65 -7.30
C VAL A 147 -5.99 5.94 -7.52
N ARG A 148 -5.63 6.22 -8.78
CA ARG A 148 -4.34 6.81 -9.13
C ARG A 148 -4.52 8.31 -9.32
N PHE A 149 -3.85 9.12 -8.51
CA PHE A 149 -3.81 10.56 -8.73
C PHE A 149 -2.70 10.92 -9.70
N SER A 150 -3.06 11.27 -10.93
CA SER A 150 -2.12 11.74 -11.95
C SER A 150 -1.89 13.25 -11.90
N SER A 151 -2.81 14.02 -11.33
CA SER A 151 -2.77 15.49 -11.30
C SER A 151 -2.12 16.08 -10.04
N ILE A 152 -1.76 15.26 -9.05
CA ILE A 152 -1.08 15.75 -7.84
C ILE A 152 0.38 16.05 -8.20
N PRO A 153 0.81 17.34 -8.16
CA PRO A 153 2.16 17.73 -8.54
C PRO A 153 3.14 17.34 -7.43
N TYR A 154 3.88 16.26 -7.64
CA TYR A 154 4.68 15.62 -6.60
C TYR A 154 6.09 15.31 -7.07
N TRP A 155 7.06 15.51 -6.19
CA TRP A 155 8.45 15.16 -6.40
C TRP A 155 8.98 14.36 -5.21
N HIS A 156 9.75 13.31 -5.51
CA HIS A 156 10.54 12.56 -4.54
C HIS A 156 11.79 11.99 -5.22
N GLN A 157 12.96 12.54 -4.89
CA GLN A 157 14.26 12.16 -5.47
C GLN A 157 14.28 12.25 -7.01
N THR A 158 14.19 11.11 -7.71
CA THR A 158 14.18 11.06 -9.19
C THR A 158 12.78 10.96 -9.77
N LEU A 159 11.76 10.72 -8.93
CA LEU A 159 10.38 10.62 -9.37
C LEU A 159 9.74 12.01 -9.41
N VAL A 160 9.19 12.37 -10.56
CA VAL A 160 8.37 13.58 -10.76
C VAL A 160 7.02 13.15 -11.32
N VAL A 161 5.94 13.61 -10.68
CA VAL A 161 4.57 13.47 -11.15
C VAL A 161 4.04 14.87 -11.39
N SER A 162 3.74 15.18 -12.64
CA SER A 162 3.13 16.45 -13.08
C SER A 162 2.17 16.15 -14.22
N GLU A 163 1.16 17.02 -14.40
CA GLU A 163 0.27 16.97 -15.57
C GLU A 163 1.01 17.08 -16.91
#